data_AF-K2MPB0-F1
#
_entry.id   AF-K2MPB0-F1
#
_cell.length_a   1.000
_cell.length_b   1.000
_cell.length_c   1.000
_cell.angle_alpha   90.00
_cell.angle_beta   90.00
_cell.angle_gamma   90.00
#
_symmetry.space_group_name_H-M   'P 1'
#
loop_
_entity.id
_entity.type
_entity.pdbx_description
1 polymer ?
#
loop_
_entity_poly.entity_id
_entity_poly.type
_entity_poly.pdbx_seq_one_letter_code
_entity_poly.pdbx_strand_id
1 'polypeptide(L)'
;SVSGHSVFALLNNTMFSGVSLLYQHQGFSVSDHSVLRVVGNSGSVRYAIYNDELWTVQLSSWLDWRDNNVGVGAMFYDGASAFLSIDSGSAVTLTGCKMGSTGLSEPFLPQAEAGYRFVAGCLTVAGREVTTAAELELNSITNVTKVAACGECTKDGDCFAPLTTAVIDRKCQCAAGGHGDVCVPAPVPAGPPPPPPPPPPSTPPPPPVGECISDMVYPEVVQAVGSGLSWLCYRNVTFSGSGMSLTVRIGAMTGDVANVTFDGCTWRDGALLLVLGNAYAAVGSLNIVVTGNTFRD
;
A
#
# COMPACT_ATOMS: atom_id res chain seq x y z
N SER A 1 -9.73 2.06 -8.47
CA SER A 1 -8.55 2.05 -9.35
C SER A 1 -7.59 3.12 -8.87
N VAL A 2 -6.29 2.85 -8.92
CA VAL A 2 -5.21 3.84 -8.72
C VAL A 2 -4.65 4.11 -10.12
N SER A 3 -4.95 5.27 -10.70
CA SER A 3 -4.65 5.56 -12.10
C SER A 3 -4.21 7.00 -12.30
N GLY A 4 -3.51 7.30 -13.40
CA GLY A 4 -3.14 8.66 -13.74
C GLY A 4 -1.96 9.17 -12.92
N HIS A 5 -0.85 8.42 -12.92
CA HIS A 5 0.37 8.80 -12.19
C HIS A 5 0.12 8.92 -10.67
N SER A 6 -0.72 8.01 -10.16
CA SER A 6 -1.18 7.99 -8.78
C SER A 6 -0.35 7.09 -7.87
N VAL A 7 -0.38 7.36 -6.57
CA VAL A 7 0.21 6.51 -5.53
C VAL A 7 -0.82 6.19 -4.46
N PHE A 8 -0.91 4.92 -4.10
CA PHE A 8 -1.52 4.45 -2.85
C PHE A 8 -0.43 3.70 -2.08
N ALA A 9 -0.19 4.05 -0.81
CA ALA A 9 0.86 3.44 -0.01
C ALA A 9 0.42 3.10 1.41
N LEU A 10 0.61 1.85 1.82
CA LEU A 10 0.55 1.38 3.21
C LEU A 10 1.98 1.10 3.67
N LEU A 11 2.53 1.94 4.54
CA LEU A 11 3.95 1.92 4.88
C LEU A 11 4.18 1.79 6.39
N ASN A 12 4.90 0.76 6.83
CA ASN A 12 5.33 0.61 8.21
C ASN A 12 4.18 0.66 9.24
N ASN A 13 2.99 0.17 8.89
CA ASN A 13 1.88 0.08 9.82
C ASN A 13 1.99 -1.19 10.67
N THR A 14 1.43 -1.15 11.88
CA THR A 14 1.36 -2.29 12.79
C THR A 14 -0.09 -2.65 13.08
N MET A 15 -0.47 -3.89 12.79
CA MET A 15 -1.77 -4.46 13.13
C MET A 15 -1.61 -5.52 14.22
N PHE A 16 -2.06 -5.23 15.44
CA PHE A 16 -1.92 -6.15 16.57
C PHE A 16 -2.63 -7.48 16.30
N SER A 17 -3.86 -7.40 15.81
CA SER A 17 -4.63 -8.54 15.31
C SER A 17 -5.64 -8.07 14.26
N GLY A 18 -5.92 -8.92 13.27
CA GLY A 18 -6.94 -8.59 12.27
C GLY A 18 -7.11 -9.68 11.22
N VAL A 19 -8.05 -9.45 10.30
CA VAL A 19 -8.24 -10.34 9.14
C VAL A 19 -7.16 -10.08 8.11
N SER A 20 -6.94 -8.81 7.75
CA SER A 20 -5.90 -8.45 6.78
C SER A 20 -5.35 -7.04 6.91
N LEU A 21 -4.14 -6.80 6.39
CA LEU A 21 -3.53 -5.46 6.32
C LEU A 21 -4.22 -4.59 5.25
N LEU A 22 -4.54 -5.20 4.10
CA LEU A 22 -5.30 -4.58 3.03
C LEU A 22 -6.45 -5.50 2.64
N TYR A 23 -7.67 -5.04 2.89
CA TYR A 23 -8.91 -5.72 2.50
C TYR A 23 -9.53 -5.04 1.29
N GLN A 24 -9.70 -5.78 0.21
CA GLN A 24 -10.37 -5.32 -1.00
C GLN A 24 -11.59 -6.20 -1.28
N HIS A 25 -12.76 -5.55 -1.35
CA HIS A 25 -14.06 -6.21 -1.53
C HIS A 25 -14.56 -6.14 -2.99
N GLN A 26 -14.10 -5.16 -3.78
CA GLN A 26 -14.56 -4.92 -5.15
C GLN A 26 -13.38 -4.72 -6.08
N GLY A 27 -13.49 -5.14 -7.34
CA GLY A 27 -12.43 -5.10 -8.36
C GLY A 27 -11.48 -3.89 -8.27
N PHE A 28 -10.18 -4.18 -8.32
CA PHE A 28 -9.12 -3.19 -8.12
C PHE A 28 -8.12 -3.22 -9.28
N SER A 29 -7.63 -2.04 -9.67
CA SER A 29 -6.63 -1.92 -10.71
C SER A 29 -5.62 -0.83 -10.40
N VAL A 30 -4.40 -1.01 -10.87
CA VAL A 30 -3.34 0.00 -10.90
C VAL A 30 -2.96 0.23 -12.35
N SER A 31 -3.12 1.45 -12.83
CA SER A 31 -2.96 1.78 -14.25
C SER A 31 -2.29 3.12 -14.51
N ASP A 32 -1.79 3.29 -15.72
CA ASP A 32 -1.20 4.54 -16.22
C ASP A 32 -0.12 5.11 -15.28
N HIS A 33 1.02 4.43 -15.26
CA HIS A 33 2.21 4.81 -14.51
C HIS A 33 1.96 5.00 -13.00
N SER A 34 1.00 4.25 -12.43
CA SER A 34 0.61 4.37 -11.03
C SER A 34 1.20 3.25 -10.17
N VAL A 35 1.19 3.47 -8.85
CA VAL A 35 1.83 2.57 -7.89
C VAL A 35 0.91 2.28 -6.71
N LEU A 36 0.77 0.99 -6.36
CA LEU A 36 0.30 0.57 -5.04
C LEU A 36 1.46 -0.04 -4.26
N ARG A 37 1.74 0.51 -3.09
CA ARG A 37 2.79 0.04 -2.18
C ARG A 37 2.18 -0.51 -0.91
N VAL A 38 2.61 -1.70 -0.51
CA VAL A 38 2.35 -2.27 0.81
C VAL A 38 3.71 -2.72 1.33
N VAL A 39 4.37 -1.87 2.12
CA VAL A 39 5.78 -2.04 2.47
C VAL A 39 6.01 -1.93 3.97
N GLY A 40 6.77 -2.86 4.55
CA GLY A 40 7.22 -2.80 5.94
C GLY A 40 6.11 -2.96 6.98
N ASN A 41 4.91 -3.39 6.57
CA ASN A 41 3.79 -3.55 7.51
C ASN A 41 3.96 -4.84 8.32
N SER A 42 3.52 -4.81 9.58
CA SER A 42 3.67 -5.94 10.50
C SER A 42 2.38 -6.23 11.24
N GLY A 43 2.14 -7.49 11.59
CA GLY A 43 1.01 -7.82 12.43
C GLY A 43 0.67 -9.29 12.53
N SER A 44 -0.18 -9.63 13.50
CA SER A 44 -0.79 -10.96 13.60
C SER A 44 -2.11 -10.98 12.83
N VAL A 45 -2.01 -11.04 11.50
CA VAL A 45 -3.18 -11.06 10.60
C VAL A 45 -3.36 -12.44 9.98
N ARG A 46 -4.59 -12.76 9.54
CA ARG A 46 -4.82 -14.00 8.76
C ARG A 46 -4.21 -13.90 7.37
N TYR A 47 -4.31 -12.75 6.72
CA TYR A 47 -3.83 -12.49 5.36
C TYR A 47 -3.12 -11.13 5.29
N ALA A 48 -2.03 -10.96 4.55
CA ALA A 48 -1.49 -9.61 4.31
C ALA A 48 -2.45 -8.85 3.37
N ILE A 49 -2.71 -9.43 2.21
CA ILE A 49 -3.60 -8.92 1.18
C ILE A 49 -4.80 -9.85 1.07
N TYR A 50 -5.98 -9.28 1.29
CA TYR A 50 -7.24 -9.96 1.08
C TYR A 50 -7.89 -9.38 -0.17
N ASN A 51 -7.95 -10.20 -1.22
CA ASN A 51 -8.51 -9.89 -2.52
C ASN A 51 -9.70 -10.83 -2.73
N ASP A 52 -10.89 -10.28 -2.96
CA ASP A 52 -12.07 -11.07 -3.35
C ASP A 52 -12.24 -11.17 -4.87
N GLU A 53 -11.61 -10.27 -5.64
CA GLU A 53 -11.81 -10.10 -7.08
C GLU A 53 -10.46 -9.89 -7.78
N LEU A 54 -10.33 -10.33 -9.04
CA LEU A 54 -9.12 -10.18 -9.86
C LEU A 54 -8.56 -8.76 -9.83
N TRP A 55 -7.26 -8.63 -9.52
CA TRP A 55 -6.53 -7.36 -9.66
C TRP A 55 -5.93 -7.23 -11.06
N THR A 56 -5.88 -6.01 -11.58
CA THR A 56 -5.23 -5.72 -12.88
C THR A 56 -4.14 -4.67 -12.74
N VAL A 57 -2.95 -4.92 -13.29
CA VAL A 57 -1.84 -3.98 -13.31
C VAL A 57 -1.45 -3.74 -14.76
N GLN A 58 -1.56 -2.49 -15.19
CA GLN A 58 -1.42 -2.16 -16.60
C GLN A 58 -0.78 -0.80 -16.85
N LEU A 59 -0.38 -0.55 -18.10
CA LEU A 59 0.17 0.70 -18.61
C LEU A 59 1.36 1.17 -17.77
N SER A 60 2.38 0.30 -17.66
CA SER A 60 3.62 0.58 -16.93
C SER A 60 3.42 0.89 -15.44
N SER A 61 2.50 0.19 -14.78
CA SER A 61 2.21 0.37 -13.36
C SER A 61 2.93 -0.64 -12.47
N TRP A 62 2.91 -0.43 -11.15
CA TRP A 62 3.67 -1.25 -10.21
C TRP A 62 2.90 -1.62 -8.94
N LEU A 63 2.95 -2.90 -8.58
CA LEU A 63 2.65 -3.39 -7.23
C LEU A 63 3.94 -3.63 -6.47
N ASP A 64 4.12 -2.91 -5.37
CA ASP A 64 5.31 -2.97 -4.51
C ASP A 64 4.96 -3.61 -3.16
N TRP A 65 5.19 -4.93 -3.02
CA TRP A 65 4.99 -5.65 -1.76
C TRP A 65 6.31 -6.11 -1.17
N ARG A 66 6.80 -5.33 -0.21
CA ARG A 66 8.11 -5.57 0.39
C ARG A 66 8.10 -5.58 1.89
N ASP A 67 8.95 -6.41 2.48
CA ASP A 67 9.30 -6.35 3.90
C ASP A 67 8.10 -6.46 4.86
N ASN A 68 6.97 -7.04 4.41
CA ASN A 68 5.80 -7.22 5.27
C ASN A 68 5.97 -8.47 6.13
N ASN A 69 5.57 -8.39 7.39
CA ASN A 69 5.65 -9.50 8.33
C ASN A 69 4.28 -9.82 8.94
N VAL A 70 3.67 -10.89 8.46
CA VAL A 70 2.35 -11.37 8.92
C VAL A 70 2.43 -12.55 9.90
N GLY A 71 3.62 -12.83 10.43
CA GLY A 71 3.82 -13.89 11.41
C GLY A 71 3.46 -15.27 10.87
N VAL A 72 2.45 -15.90 11.47
CA VAL A 72 1.93 -17.22 11.07
C VAL A 72 0.80 -17.13 10.03
N GLY A 73 0.38 -15.91 9.67
CA GLY A 73 -0.63 -15.66 8.65
C GLY A 73 -0.14 -15.96 7.24
N ALA A 74 -1.08 -15.94 6.28
CA ALA A 74 -0.77 -16.04 4.87
C ALA A 74 -0.45 -14.66 4.27
N MET A 75 0.35 -14.61 3.20
CA MET A 75 0.52 -13.35 2.45
C MET A 75 -0.75 -12.97 1.70
N PHE A 76 -1.41 -13.93 1.07
CA PHE A 76 -2.56 -13.72 0.20
C PHE A 76 -3.76 -14.53 0.66
N TYR A 77 -4.96 -13.96 0.51
CA TYR A 77 -6.19 -14.74 0.48
C TYR A 77 -6.50 -15.11 -0.96
N ASP A 78 -6.64 -16.40 -1.25
CA ASP A 78 -7.05 -16.92 -2.55
C ASP A 78 -8.50 -17.42 -2.46
N GLY A 79 -9.44 -16.57 -2.88
CA GLY A 79 -10.88 -16.85 -2.89
C GLY A 79 -11.36 -17.73 -4.05
N ALA A 80 -10.46 -18.46 -4.73
CA ALA A 80 -10.72 -19.29 -5.92
C ALA A 80 -10.92 -18.54 -7.25
N SER A 81 -10.47 -17.28 -7.32
CA SER A 81 -10.43 -16.48 -8.55
C SER A 81 -8.99 -16.10 -8.87
N ALA A 82 -8.67 -15.99 -10.17
CA ALA A 82 -7.37 -15.50 -10.65
C ALA A 82 -6.89 -14.28 -9.82
N PHE A 83 -5.72 -14.38 -9.18
CA PHE A 83 -5.29 -13.36 -8.22
C PHE A 83 -4.92 -12.04 -8.91
N LEU A 84 -4.13 -12.11 -9.98
CA LEU A 84 -3.55 -10.95 -10.64
C LEU A 84 -3.39 -11.10 -12.16
N SER A 85 -3.80 -10.09 -12.91
CA SER A 85 -3.55 -9.94 -14.35
C SER A 85 -2.58 -8.78 -14.60
N ILE A 86 -1.59 -9.00 -15.47
CA ILE A 86 -0.52 -8.03 -15.72
C ILE A 86 -0.20 -7.86 -17.21
N ASP A 87 -0.10 -6.61 -17.64
CA ASP A 87 0.23 -6.26 -19.02
C ASP A 87 1.74 -6.17 -19.29
N SER A 88 2.06 -5.99 -20.57
CA SER A 88 3.42 -5.68 -20.99
C SER A 88 3.92 -4.36 -20.39
N GLY A 89 5.08 -4.39 -19.74
CA GLY A 89 5.71 -3.18 -19.16
C GLY A 89 5.29 -2.86 -17.72
N SER A 90 4.27 -3.51 -17.16
CA SER A 90 3.94 -3.42 -15.74
C SER A 90 4.82 -4.33 -14.86
N ALA A 91 4.84 -4.06 -13.56
CA ALA A 91 5.66 -4.80 -12.60
C ALA A 91 4.93 -5.22 -11.33
N VAL A 92 5.42 -6.31 -10.73
CA VAL A 92 5.14 -6.75 -9.37
C VAL A 92 6.45 -7.04 -8.66
N THR A 93 6.56 -6.57 -7.43
CA THR A 93 7.63 -6.97 -6.51
C THR A 93 7.02 -7.69 -5.31
N LEU A 94 7.55 -8.87 -4.98
CA LEU A 94 7.27 -9.60 -3.74
C LEU A 94 8.58 -10.01 -3.08
N THR A 95 9.12 -9.17 -2.19
CA THR A 95 10.43 -9.43 -1.57
C THR A 95 10.45 -9.15 -0.07
N GLY A 96 11.39 -9.77 0.66
CA GLY A 96 11.63 -9.49 2.08
C GLY A 96 10.49 -9.87 3.04
N CYS A 97 9.40 -10.46 2.55
CA CYS A 97 8.21 -10.71 3.35
C CYS A 97 8.35 -11.98 4.21
N LYS A 98 7.81 -11.92 5.42
CA LYS A 98 7.74 -13.04 6.38
C LYS A 98 6.28 -13.45 6.60
N MET A 99 6.02 -14.74 6.41
CA MET A 99 4.67 -15.32 6.42
C MET A 99 4.68 -16.77 6.89
N GLY A 100 3.54 -17.27 7.35
CA GLY A 100 3.32 -18.69 7.63
C GLY A 100 3.11 -19.49 6.35
N SER A 101 2.44 -18.90 5.36
CA SER A 101 2.24 -19.47 4.03
C SER A 101 2.05 -18.35 2.99
N THR A 102 2.10 -18.67 1.71
CA THR A 102 1.72 -17.72 0.65
C THR A 102 0.20 -17.54 0.58
N GLY A 103 -0.55 -18.59 0.92
CA GLY A 103 -2.03 -18.60 0.86
C GLY A 103 -2.59 -18.79 -0.55
N LEU A 104 -1.72 -19.08 -1.52
CA LEU A 104 -2.08 -19.31 -2.92
C LEU A 104 -2.39 -20.79 -3.15
N SER A 105 -3.56 -21.06 -3.72
CA SER A 105 -3.98 -22.39 -4.19
C SER A 105 -3.88 -22.52 -5.71
N GLU A 106 -4.03 -21.41 -6.42
CA GLU A 106 -3.85 -21.29 -7.87
C GLU A 106 -2.59 -20.47 -8.23
N PRO A 107 -2.14 -20.49 -9.50
CA PRO A 107 -1.01 -19.66 -9.93
C PRO A 107 -1.22 -18.18 -9.59
N PHE A 108 -0.19 -17.56 -9.02
CA PHE A 108 -0.21 -16.14 -8.62
C PHE A 108 -0.54 -15.18 -9.78
N LEU A 109 -0.01 -15.45 -10.98
CA LEU A 109 -0.19 -14.66 -12.20
C LEU A 109 -0.77 -15.55 -13.32
N PRO A 110 -2.07 -15.85 -13.31
CA PRO A 110 -2.70 -16.69 -14.33
C PRO A 110 -2.81 -16.00 -15.70
N GLN A 111 -2.74 -14.66 -15.74
CA GLN A 111 -2.77 -13.86 -16.96
C GLN A 111 -1.60 -12.88 -16.96
N ALA A 112 -0.58 -13.15 -17.77
CA ALA A 112 0.59 -12.28 -17.91
C ALA A 112 0.96 -12.14 -19.39
N GLU A 113 1.02 -10.90 -19.88
CA GLU A 113 1.48 -10.59 -21.23
C GLU A 113 3.01 -10.62 -21.33
N ALA A 114 3.57 -10.87 -22.52
CA ALA A 114 5.02 -10.82 -22.71
C ALA A 114 5.59 -9.43 -22.38
N GLY A 115 6.67 -9.38 -21.59
CA GLY A 115 7.34 -8.12 -21.22
C GLY A 115 6.92 -7.51 -19.87
N TYR A 116 6.03 -8.17 -19.12
CA TYR A 116 5.85 -7.89 -17.68
C TYR A 116 7.13 -8.17 -16.89
N ARG A 117 7.20 -7.62 -15.67
CA ARG A 117 8.26 -7.88 -14.70
C ARG A 117 7.67 -8.39 -13.39
N PHE A 118 8.03 -9.60 -12.99
CA PHE A 118 7.77 -10.11 -11.66
C PHE A 118 9.09 -10.43 -10.95
N VAL A 119 9.39 -9.67 -9.91
CA VAL A 119 10.58 -9.83 -9.07
C VAL A 119 10.15 -10.40 -7.72
N ALA A 120 10.62 -11.61 -7.39
CA ALA A 120 10.28 -12.26 -6.13
C ALA A 120 11.47 -12.98 -5.51
N GLY A 121 11.56 -12.98 -4.17
CA GLY A 121 12.65 -13.64 -3.46
C GLY A 121 12.96 -12.99 -2.13
N CYS A 122 13.94 -13.52 -1.42
CA CYS A 122 14.23 -13.14 -0.03
C CYS A 122 12.98 -13.25 0.87
N LEU A 123 12.18 -14.30 0.68
CA LEU A 123 10.97 -14.52 1.47
C LEU A 123 11.28 -15.44 2.65
N THR A 124 10.52 -15.32 3.73
CA THR A 124 10.53 -16.30 4.82
C THR A 124 9.14 -16.93 4.93
N VAL A 125 9.00 -18.18 4.52
CA VAL A 125 7.73 -18.93 4.55
C VAL A 125 7.83 -20.06 5.56
N ALA A 126 6.90 -20.11 6.52
CA ALA A 126 6.90 -21.08 7.62
C ALA A 126 8.26 -21.17 8.36
N GLY A 127 8.96 -20.04 8.47
CA GLY A 127 10.28 -19.95 9.10
C GLY A 127 11.46 -20.42 8.23
N ARG A 128 11.24 -20.79 6.96
CA ARG A 128 12.29 -21.14 6.00
C ARG A 128 12.49 -20.02 5.01
N GLU A 129 13.75 -19.70 4.73
CA GLU A 129 14.12 -18.74 3.70
C GLU A 129 13.85 -19.35 2.32
N VAL A 130 13.26 -18.56 1.42
CA VAL A 130 12.92 -18.91 0.05
C VAL A 130 13.66 -17.95 -0.88
N THR A 131 14.67 -18.47 -1.57
CA THR A 131 15.65 -17.66 -2.33
C THR A 131 15.88 -18.17 -3.74
N THR A 132 15.32 -19.31 -4.11
CA THR A 132 15.47 -19.90 -5.45
C THR A 132 14.14 -19.96 -6.20
N ALA A 133 14.20 -20.02 -7.54
CA ALA A 133 13.00 -20.17 -8.37
C ALA A 133 12.20 -21.43 -8.03
N ALA A 134 12.87 -22.57 -7.81
CA ALA A 134 12.22 -23.82 -7.46
C ALA A 134 11.49 -23.75 -6.11
N GLU A 135 12.07 -23.08 -5.11
CA GLU A 135 11.40 -22.87 -3.82
C GLU A 135 10.21 -21.91 -3.94
N LEU A 136 10.30 -20.88 -4.78
CA LEU A 136 9.18 -19.98 -5.09
C LEU A 136 8.02 -20.75 -5.73
N GLU A 137 8.32 -21.58 -6.74
CA GLU A 137 7.32 -22.44 -7.41
C GLU A 137 6.66 -23.42 -6.45
N LEU A 138 7.41 -24.02 -5.52
CA LEU A 138 6.86 -24.90 -4.46
C LEU A 138 5.89 -24.17 -3.52
N ASN A 139 5.96 -22.84 -3.46
CA ASN A 139 5.04 -21.99 -2.70
C ASN A 139 3.98 -21.32 -3.59
N SER A 140 3.73 -21.86 -4.79
CA SER A 140 2.78 -21.36 -5.79
C SER A 140 3.10 -19.95 -6.32
N ILE A 141 4.32 -19.46 -6.10
CA ILE A 141 4.83 -18.22 -6.70
C ILE A 141 5.49 -18.58 -8.03
N THR A 142 4.66 -18.73 -9.05
CA THR A 142 5.08 -19.06 -10.42
C THR A 142 5.24 -17.80 -11.26
N ASN A 143 5.76 -17.95 -12.50
CA ASN A 143 5.89 -16.84 -13.46
C ASN A 143 6.84 -15.71 -12.98
N VAL A 144 7.78 -16.03 -12.10
CA VAL A 144 8.81 -15.11 -11.64
C VAL A 144 9.79 -14.85 -12.77
N THR A 145 9.90 -13.59 -13.20
CA THR A 145 10.84 -13.18 -14.26
C THR A 145 12.25 -12.99 -13.73
N LYS A 146 12.40 -12.68 -12.44
CA LYS A 146 13.68 -12.47 -11.79
C LYS A 146 13.59 -12.84 -10.31
N VAL A 147 14.50 -13.69 -9.87
CA VAL A 147 14.63 -14.04 -8.46
C VAL A 147 15.43 -12.96 -7.75
N ALA A 148 14.90 -12.42 -6.66
CA ALA A 148 15.56 -11.40 -5.85
C ALA A 148 16.52 -12.05 -4.84
N ALA A 149 17.76 -11.56 -4.81
CA ALA A 149 18.71 -11.89 -3.75
C ALA A 149 18.50 -10.98 -2.54
N CYS A 150 18.68 -11.52 -1.33
CA CYS A 150 18.58 -10.74 -0.11
C CYS A 150 19.65 -9.64 -0.05
N GLY A 151 19.24 -8.41 0.27
CA GLY A 151 20.15 -7.27 0.45
C GLY A 151 20.71 -6.67 -0.84
N GLU A 152 20.25 -7.14 -2.01
CA GLU A 152 20.50 -6.48 -3.29
C GLU A 152 19.41 -5.46 -3.61
N CYS A 153 19.79 -4.38 -4.28
CA CYS A 153 18.85 -3.37 -4.78
C CYS A 153 18.98 -3.32 -6.30
N THR A 154 17.88 -3.48 -7.00
CA THR A 154 17.81 -3.52 -8.45
C THR A 154 16.74 -2.59 -8.97
N LYS A 155 16.94 -2.05 -10.18
CA LYS A 155 15.98 -1.13 -10.80
C LYS A 155 14.57 -1.73 -10.92
N ASP A 156 14.47 -3.03 -11.20
CA ASP A 156 13.18 -3.70 -11.43
C ASP A 156 12.50 -4.19 -10.16
N GLY A 157 13.25 -4.37 -9.07
CA GLY A 157 12.73 -4.86 -7.79
C GLY A 157 12.43 -3.75 -6.80
N ASP A 158 13.27 -2.73 -6.75
CA ASP A 158 13.30 -1.75 -5.64
C ASP A 158 12.91 -0.34 -6.07
N CYS A 159 12.81 -0.10 -7.38
CA CYS A 159 12.49 1.21 -7.93
C CYS A 159 11.28 1.13 -8.85
N PHE A 160 10.54 2.24 -8.95
CA PHE A 160 9.56 2.41 -10.00
C PHE A 160 10.28 2.66 -11.33
N ALA A 161 10.50 1.58 -12.08
CA ALA A 161 11.32 1.57 -13.28
C ALA A 161 11.00 2.69 -14.32
N PRO A 162 9.73 3.04 -14.59
CA PRO A 162 9.38 4.11 -15.54
C PRO A 162 9.96 5.48 -15.19
N LEU A 163 10.13 5.79 -13.89
CA LEU A 163 10.66 7.06 -13.42
C LEU A 163 12.05 6.93 -12.78
N THR A 164 12.78 5.86 -13.09
CA THR A 164 14.12 5.60 -12.57
C THR A 164 15.17 5.65 -13.69
N THR A 165 16.15 6.55 -13.56
CA THR A 165 17.26 6.69 -14.53
C THR A 165 18.38 5.70 -14.27
N ALA A 166 18.76 5.50 -13.00
CA ALA A 166 19.84 4.62 -12.59
C ALA A 166 19.61 4.09 -11.17
N VAL A 167 20.37 3.07 -10.78
CA VAL A 167 20.53 2.65 -9.38
C VAL A 167 22.00 2.83 -9.02
N ILE A 168 22.28 3.67 -8.03
CA ILE A 168 23.64 3.99 -7.57
C ILE A 168 23.67 3.81 -6.06
N ASP A 169 24.64 3.07 -5.55
CA ASP A 169 24.80 2.82 -4.11
C ASP A 169 23.52 2.31 -3.43
N ARG A 170 22.79 1.40 -4.11
CA ARG A 170 21.49 0.84 -3.68
C ARG A 170 20.37 1.89 -3.49
N LYS A 171 20.46 2.99 -4.23
CA LYS A 171 19.43 4.04 -4.25
C LYS A 171 18.95 4.26 -5.67
N CYS A 172 17.65 4.45 -5.81
CA CYS A 172 17.03 4.80 -7.09
C CYS A 172 17.33 6.27 -7.40
N GLN A 173 17.88 6.53 -8.59
CA GLN A 173 18.04 7.89 -9.10
C GLN A 173 16.85 8.23 -9.98
N CYS A 174 16.02 9.17 -9.53
CA CYS A 174 14.76 9.48 -10.19
C CYS A 174 14.93 10.32 -11.46
N ALA A 175 14.11 10.02 -12.46
CA ALA A 175 13.85 10.89 -13.60
C ALA A 175 12.98 12.09 -13.17
N ALA A 176 12.79 13.04 -14.08
CA ALA A 176 11.84 14.13 -13.85
C ALA A 176 10.43 13.56 -13.57
N GLY A 177 9.78 14.08 -12.52
CA GLY A 177 8.47 13.59 -12.04
C GLY A 177 8.53 12.36 -11.12
N GLY A 178 9.69 11.74 -10.93
CA GLY A 178 9.88 10.69 -9.92
C GLY A 178 10.17 11.26 -8.54
N HIS A 179 9.55 10.69 -7.51
CA HIS A 179 9.61 11.16 -6.13
C HIS A 179 10.03 10.07 -5.14
N GLY A 180 10.70 10.48 -4.07
CA GLY A 180 11.07 9.60 -2.95
C GLY A 180 12.24 8.68 -3.26
N ASP A 181 12.41 7.69 -2.38
CA ASP A 181 13.49 6.70 -2.40
C ASP A 181 13.37 5.66 -3.52
N VAL A 182 12.14 5.45 -4.00
CA VAL A 182 11.81 4.48 -5.06
C VAL A 182 11.26 5.12 -6.35
N CYS A 183 11.33 6.45 -6.47
CA CYS A 183 10.93 7.19 -7.69
C CYS A 183 9.46 7.02 -8.11
N VAL A 184 8.54 6.97 -7.15
CA VAL A 184 7.09 6.94 -7.42
C VAL A 184 6.57 8.21 -8.12
N PRO A 185 5.44 8.16 -8.85
CA PRO A 185 4.93 9.28 -9.65
C PRO A 185 4.33 10.45 -8.85
N ALA A 186 4.08 10.27 -7.55
CA ALA A 186 3.61 11.32 -6.65
C ALA A 186 4.43 11.33 -5.35
N PRO A 187 4.57 12.48 -4.68
CA PRO A 187 5.36 12.57 -3.45
C PRO A 187 4.74 11.75 -2.32
N VAL A 188 5.38 10.65 -1.93
CA VAL A 188 5.07 9.97 -0.67
C VAL A 188 5.81 10.71 0.44
N PRO A 189 5.15 11.15 1.53
CA PRO A 189 5.83 11.76 2.66
C PRO A 189 6.97 10.86 3.14
N ALA A 190 8.20 11.38 3.14
CA ALA A 190 9.26 10.79 3.95
C ALA A 190 8.84 10.99 5.42
N GLY A 191 8.94 9.94 6.24
CA GLY A 191 8.55 10.00 7.66
C GLY A 191 9.12 11.25 8.37
N PRO A 192 8.40 11.84 9.33
CA PRO A 192 8.69 13.18 9.81
C PRO A 192 9.92 13.24 10.73
N PRO A 193 10.62 14.39 10.83
CA PRO A 193 11.43 14.72 12.00
C PRO A 193 10.53 14.93 13.24
N PRO A 194 11.06 14.79 14.48
CA PRO A 194 10.25 14.77 15.70
C PRO A 194 9.48 16.08 15.94
N PRO A 195 8.20 16.04 16.38
CA PRO A 195 7.42 17.25 16.65
C PRO A 195 7.73 17.88 18.03
N PRO A 196 7.51 19.20 18.20
CA PRO A 196 7.42 19.84 19.52
C PRO A 196 6.08 19.52 20.23
N PRO A 197 5.97 19.71 21.56
CA PRO A 197 4.81 19.26 22.36
C PRO A 197 3.56 20.13 22.16
N PRO A 198 2.32 19.59 22.34
CA PRO A 198 1.08 20.32 22.06
C PRO A 198 0.48 21.07 23.29
N PRO A 199 -0.35 22.11 23.08
CA PRO A 199 -1.21 22.74 24.10
C PRO A 199 -2.63 22.10 24.19
N PRO A 200 -3.46 22.44 25.22
CA PRO A 200 -4.69 21.71 25.57
C PRO A 200 -5.91 21.99 24.66
N PRO A 201 -6.99 21.19 24.78
CA PRO A 201 -7.99 21.04 23.73
C PRO A 201 -9.10 22.09 23.77
N SER A 202 -9.43 22.60 22.60
CA SER A 202 -10.76 23.11 22.24
C SER A 202 -11.06 22.66 20.81
N THR A 203 -12.30 22.26 20.53
CA THR A 203 -12.77 21.78 19.22
C THR A 203 -12.31 22.69 18.07
N PRO A 204 -11.50 22.22 17.09
CA PRO A 204 -10.96 23.11 16.08
C PRO A 204 -11.90 23.28 14.87
N PRO A 205 -11.93 24.46 14.22
CA PRO A 205 -12.40 24.61 12.85
C PRO A 205 -11.57 23.75 11.89
N PRO A 206 -12.04 23.49 10.65
CA PRO A 206 -11.26 22.72 9.67
C PRO A 206 -9.89 23.38 9.46
N PRO A 207 -8.80 22.58 9.35
CA PRO A 207 -7.47 23.15 9.23
C PRO A 207 -7.33 23.97 7.94
N PRO A 208 -6.45 24.99 7.94
CA PRO A 208 -5.94 25.60 6.71
C PRO A 208 -5.47 24.53 5.71
N VAL A 209 -5.57 24.84 4.43
CA VAL A 209 -5.14 23.95 3.35
C VAL A 209 -3.66 23.56 3.55
N GLY A 210 -3.40 22.27 3.74
CA GLY A 210 -2.07 21.72 3.93
C GLY A 210 -1.65 21.47 5.39
N GLU A 211 -2.50 21.78 6.37
CA GLU A 211 -2.23 21.48 7.78
C GLU A 211 -2.83 20.14 8.22
N CYS A 212 -2.09 19.31 8.96
CA CYS A 212 -2.63 18.06 9.47
C CYS A 212 -3.49 18.30 10.71
N ILE A 213 -4.63 17.61 10.78
CA ILE A 213 -5.33 17.42 12.05
C ILE A 213 -4.41 16.57 12.91
N SER A 214 -3.99 17.07 14.07
CA SER A 214 -3.02 16.37 14.89
C SER A 214 -3.37 16.26 16.38
N ASP A 215 -2.76 15.26 17.02
CA ASP A 215 -2.65 15.10 18.47
C ASP A 215 -4.00 15.14 19.23
N MET A 216 -5.04 14.55 18.64
CA MET A 216 -6.38 14.52 19.21
C MET A 216 -6.97 13.10 19.24
N VAL A 217 -7.96 12.91 20.13
CA VAL A 217 -8.77 11.70 20.19
C VAL A 217 -10.13 12.00 19.56
N TYR A 218 -10.47 11.27 18.50
CA TYR A 218 -11.78 11.37 17.88
C TYR A 218 -12.82 10.61 18.71
N PRO A 219 -14.01 11.20 18.95
CA PRO A 219 -15.10 10.49 19.59
C PRO A 219 -15.62 9.37 18.68
N GLU A 220 -16.31 8.39 19.26
CA GLU A 220 -16.97 7.33 18.51
C GLU A 220 -18.04 7.93 17.57
N VAL A 221 -17.70 8.05 16.29
CA VAL A 221 -18.57 8.64 15.27
C VAL A 221 -18.38 7.94 13.93
N VAL A 222 -19.49 7.78 13.20
CA VAL A 222 -19.45 7.41 11.78
C VAL A 222 -19.42 8.70 10.98
N GLN A 223 -18.31 8.98 10.31
CA GLN A 223 -18.16 10.19 9.51
C GLN A 223 -17.59 9.88 8.12
N ALA A 224 -18.03 10.67 7.13
CA ALA A 224 -17.48 10.64 5.79
C ALA A 224 -16.80 11.97 5.46
N VAL A 225 -15.57 11.90 4.96
CA VAL A 225 -14.71 13.06 4.65
C VAL A 225 -14.23 13.00 3.19
N GLY A 226 -13.59 14.08 2.71
CA GLY A 226 -12.98 14.14 1.38
C GLY A 226 -13.83 14.78 0.29
N SER A 227 -15.17 14.83 0.44
CA SER A 227 -16.03 15.40 -0.61
C SER A 227 -15.70 16.88 -0.91
N GLY A 228 -15.36 17.18 -2.16
CA GLY A 228 -14.95 18.50 -2.62
C GLY A 228 -13.57 18.98 -2.14
N LEU A 229 -12.81 18.12 -1.44
CA LEU A 229 -11.46 18.42 -0.97
C LEU A 229 -10.42 17.91 -1.96
N SER A 230 -9.31 18.63 -2.07
CA SER A 230 -8.08 18.18 -2.74
C SER A 230 -7.05 17.62 -1.76
N TRP A 231 -7.30 17.70 -0.46
CA TRP A 231 -6.35 17.27 0.55
C TRP A 231 -7.03 16.81 1.86
N LEU A 232 -6.38 15.90 2.58
CA LEU A 232 -6.77 15.38 3.89
C LEU A 232 -5.49 14.93 4.62
N CYS A 233 -5.22 15.41 5.83
CA CYS A 233 -4.10 14.91 6.62
C CYS A 233 -4.48 14.72 8.09
N TYR A 234 -4.18 13.53 8.62
CA TYR A 234 -4.26 13.18 10.03
C TYR A 234 -2.89 12.74 10.52
N ARG A 235 -2.42 13.31 11.64
CA ARG A 235 -1.13 12.99 12.26
C ARG A 235 -1.28 12.70 13.75
N ASN A 236 -0.78 11.57 14.24
CA ASN A 236 -0.87 11.19 15.66
C ASN A 236 -2.29 11.25 16.25
N VAL A 237 -3.31 11.02 15.43
CA VAL A 237 -4.71 11.04 15.86
C VAL A 237 -5.12 9.66 16.37
N THR A 238 -5.90 9.61 17.44
CA THR A 238 -6.48 8.36 17.95
C THR A 238 -7.96 8.27 17.60
N PHE A 239 -8.33 7.26 16.84
CA PHE A 239 -9.70 6.84 16.56
C PHE A 239 -10.04 5.63 17.46
N SER A 240 -11.12 5.70 18.22
CA SER A 240 -11.45 4.68 19.23
C SER A 240 -12.96 4.44 19.33
N GLY A 241 -13.35 3.18 19.43
CA GLY A 241 -14.74 2.76 19.67
C GLY A 241 -15.33 1.96 18.50
N SER A 242 -16.23 1.03 18.82
CA SER A 242 -16.78 0.06 17.87
C SER A 242 -17.64 0.67 16.76
N GLY A 243 -18.21 1.85 17.02
CA GLY A 243 -18.95 2.67 16.07
C GLY A 243 -18.09 3.77 15.43
N MET A 244 -16.79 3.83 15.72
CA MET A 244 -15.88 4.79 15.10
C MET A 244 -15.54 4.31 13.69
N SER A 245 -16.05 5.01 12.68
CA SER A 245 -15.72 4.73 11.29
C SER A 245 -15.40 6.03 10.55
N LEU A 246 -14.20 6.12 9.99
CA LEU A 246 -13.81 7.19 9.10
C LEU A 246 -13.84 6.71 7.66
N THR A 247 -14.82 7.19 6.90
CA THR A 247 -14.91 6.94 5.46
C THR A 247 -14.30 8.09 4.67
N VAL A 248 -13.20 7.84 3.97
CA VAL A 248 -12.63 8.79 3.01
C VAL A 248 -13.25 8.56 1.64
N ARG A 249 -14.07 9.49 1.16
CA ARG A 249 -14.72 9.43 -0.16
C ARG A 249 -13.80 9.99 -1.24
N ILE A 250 -12.76 9.23 -1.59
CA ILE A 250 -11.80 9.58 -2.65
C ILE A 250 -12.52 9.92 -3.96
N GLY A 251 -13.54 9.14 -4.33
CA GLY A 251 -14.31 9.38 -5.54
C GLY A 251 -15.10 10.70 -5.58
N ALA A 252 -15.22 11.39 -4.44
CA ALA A 252 -15.87 12.69 -4.32
C ALA A 252 -14.87 13.85 -4.09
N MET A 253 -13.56 13.56 -4.04
CA MET A 253 -12.51 14.58 -4.00
C MET A 253 -12.44 15.31 -5.35
N THR A 254 -11.88 16.52 -5.35
CA THR A 254 -11.77 17.37 -6.55
C THR A 254 -10.39 18.05 -6.61
N GLY A 255 -9.98 18.47 -7.81
CA GLY A 255 -8.71 19.16 -8.05
C GLY A 255 -7.70 18.30 -8.81
N ASP A 256 -6.59 18.92 -9.23
CA ASP A 256 -5.59 18.25 -10.07
C ASP A 256 -4.95 17.03 -9.38
N VAL A 257 -4.72 17.14 -8.06
CA VAL A 257 -4.17 16.06 -7.22
C VAL A 257 -4.96 15.99 -5.91
N ALA A 258 -5.38 14.78 -5.53
CA ALA A 258 -5.94 14.50 -4.20
C ALA A 258 -4.87 13.91 -3.27
N ASN A 259 -4.49 14.66 -2.23
CA ASN A 259 -3.53 14.21 -1.22
C ASN A 259 -4.23 13.73 0.05
N VAL A 260 -4.06 12.46 0.42
CA VAL A 260 -4.63 11.90 1.65
C VAL A 260 -3.51 11.27 2.47
N THR A 261 -3.37 11.68 3.73
CA THR A 261 -2.31 11.16 4.61
C THR A 261 -2.85 10.81 5.99
N PHE A 262 -2.49 9.61 6.45
CA PHE A 262 -2.63 9.16 7.84
C PHE A 262 -1.25 8.78 8.35
N ASP A 263 -0.69 9.59 9.23
CA ASP A 263 0.69 9.50 9.69
C ASP A 263 0.71 9.26 11.21
N GLY A 264 1.13 8.09 11.65
CA GLY A 264 1.24 7.78 13.08
C GLY A 264 -0.11 7.71 13.83
N CYS A 265 -1.24 7.52 13.14
CA CYS A 265 -2.54 7.46 13.81
C CYS A 265 -2.76 6.10 14.50
N THR A 266 -3.56 6.11 15.55
CA THR A 266 -3.96 4.90 16.28
C THR A 266 -5.44 4.63 16.03
N TRP A 267 -5.76 3.42 15.59
CA TRP A 267 -7.11 2.90 15.40
C TRP A 267 -7.32 1.80 16.43
N ARG A 268 -8.29 1.96 17.33
CA ARG A 268 -8.48 1.01 18.41
C ARG A 268 -9.92 0.74 18.80
N ASP A 269 -10.11 -0.34 19.55
CA ASP A 269 -11.39 -0.73 20.14
C ASP A 269 -12.51 -0.83 19.07
N GLY A 270 -12.20 -1.40 17.90
CA GLY A 270 -13.12 -1.56 16.76
C GLY A 270 -13.18 -0.40 15.77
N ALA A 271 -12.30 0.60 15.88
CA ALA A 271 -12.28 1.74 14.95
C ALA A 271 -11.82 1.35 13.53
N LEU A 272 -12.50 1.88 12.52
CA LEU A 272 -12.30 1.50 11.11
C LEU A 272 -11.92 2.69 10.22
N LEU A 273 -10.89 2.50 9.38
CA LEU A 273 -10.59 3.36 8.23
C LEU A 273 -11.16 2.70 6.97
N LEU A 274 -12.05 3.41 6.26
CA LEU A 274 -12.60 2.97 4.98
C LEU A 274 -12.22 3.97 3.88
N VAL A 275 -11.62 3.49 2.80
CA VAL A 275 -11.25 4.33 1.64
C VAL A 275 -12.13 3.93 0.46
N LEU A 276 -13.00 4.84 0.02
CA LEU A 276 -13.97 4.59 -1.06
C LEU A 276 -13.57 5.37 -2.33
N GLY A 277 -13.10 4.63 -3.33
CA GLY A 277 -12.92 5.12 -4.69
C GLY A 277 -14.16 4.90 -5.56
N ASN A 278 -14.18 5.50 -6.74
CA ASN A 278 -15.11 5.16 -7.82
C ASN A 278 -14.37 5.16 -9.16
N ALA A 279 -15.02 4.73 -10.24
CA ALA A 279 -14.43 4.70 -11.59
C ALA A 279 -14.36 6.09 -12.27
N TYR A 280 -15.04 7.09 -11.71
CA TYR A 280 -15.22 8.42 -12.28
C TYR A 280 -14.82 9.47 -11.24
N ALA A 281 -13.52 9.51 -10.93
CA ALA A 281 -13.00 10.49 -9.98
C ALA A 281 -12.84 11.84 -10.69
N ALA A 282 -13.24 12.93 -10.03
CA ALA A 282 -13.08 14.30 -10.53
C ALA A 282 -11.67 14.86 -10.25
N VAL A 283 -10.69 13.99 -10.02
CA VAL A 283 -9.30 14.34 -9.74
C VAL A 283 -8.37 13.78 -10.80
N GLY A 284 -7.28 14.50 -11.07
CA GLY A 284 -6.27 14.07 -12.04
C GLY A 284 -5.48 12.87 -11.52
N SER A 285 -4.84 13.03 -10.36
CA SER A 285 -4.08 11.97 -9.68
C SER A 285 -4.38 11.88 -8.18
N LEU A 286 -4.04 10.73 -7.61
CA LEU A 286 -4.21 10.38 -6.21
C LEU A 286 -2.85 10.23 -5.55
N ASN A 287 -2.73 10.69 -4.32
CA ASN A 287 -1.59 10.44 -3.46
C ASN A 287 -2.10 10.10 -2.05
N ILE A 288 -2.31 8.80 -1.81
CA ILE A 288 -2.88 8.27 -0.57
C ILE A 288 -1.77 7.55 0.19
N VAL A 289 -1.48 7.99 1.41
CA VAL A 289 -0.41 7.41 2.23
C VAL A 289 -0.92 7.15 3.65
N VAL A 290 -0.90 5.89 4.06
CA VAL A 290 -1.18 5.44 5.43
C VAL A 290 0.13 4.88 5.98
N THR A 291 0.80 5.66 6.83
CA THR A 291 2.13 5.32 7.33
C THR A 291 2.27 5.37 8.85
N GLY A 292 2.98 4.40 9.42
CA GLY A 292 3.29 4.36 10.85
C GLY A 292 2.07 4.20 11.76
N ASN A 293 0.92 3.79 11.22
CA ASN A 293 -0.32 3.68 11.98
C ASN A 293 -0.33 2.39 12.80
N THR A 294 -1.04 2.43 13.91
CA THR A 294 -1.29 1.27 14.77
C THR A 294 -2.77 0.91 14.75
N PHE A 295 -3.09 -0.36 14.48
CA PHE A 295 -4.44 -0.92 14.52
C PHE A 295 -4.50 -1.98 15.64
N ARG A 296 -5.33 -1.77 16.67
CA ARG A 296 -5.45 -2.67 17.84
C ARG A 296 -6.88 -2.78 18.37
N ASP A 297 -7.45 -3.98 18.37
CA ASP A 297 -8.72 -4.26 19.04
C ASP A 297 -8.50 -4.83 20.45
#